data_AF-A0A6N2YAV3-F1
#
_entry.id   AF-A0A6N2YAV3-F1
#
_cell.length_a   1.000
_cell.length_b   1.000
_cell.length_c   1.000
_cell.angle_alpha   90.00
_cell.angle_beta   90.00
_cell.angle_gamma   90.00
#
_symmetry.space_group_name_H-M   'P 1'
#
loop_
_entity.id
_entity.type
_entity.pdbx_description
1 polymer ?
#
loop_
_entity_poly.entity_id
_entity_poly.type
_entity_poly.pdbx_seq_one_letter_code
_entity_poly.pdbx_strand_id
1 'polypeptide(L)'
;MLYNKCYCEKCRKIQKMIVNSKKATKDLNIGKIEYNKLYGTCEICGEEVYSIDLNKRNNIEIINKIKELEEEIALMKIIDSIKVDKDELNIKNTKILDYIKESITNKNKDKQ
;
A
#
# COMPACT_ATOMS: atom_id res chain seq x y z
N MET A 1 15.53 18.68 19.91
CA MET A 1 15.57 17.27 19.45
C MET A 1 16.93 17.00 18.85
N LEU A 2 17.64 15.95 19.30
CA LEU A 2 18.91 15.54 18.69
C LEU A 2 18.60 14.85 17.36
N TYR A 3 18.33 15.62 16.31
CA TYR A 3 18.10 15.08 14.97
C TYR A 3 19.29 14.20 14.56
N ASN A 4 19.00 12.98 14.14
CA ASN A 4 19.97 11.98 13.70
C ASN A 4 21.01 11.56 14.75
N LYS A 5 20.69 11.58 16.05
CA LYS A 5 21.50 10.88 17.05
C LYS A 5 20.73 9.73 17.69
N CYS A 6 21.44 8.64 17.96
CA CYS A 6 20.94 7.42 18.58
C CYS A 6 21.95 6.91 19.61
N TYR A 7 21.48 6.24 20.65
CA TYR A 7 22.38 5.43 21.46
C TYR A 7 22.75 4.17 20.68
N CYS A 8 24.04 3.87 20.56
CA CYS A 8 24.51 2.64 19.94
C CYS A 8 25.01 1.69 21.02
N GLU A 9 24.38 0.53 21.17
CA GLU A 9 24.73 -0.49 22.16
C GLU A 9 26.17 -1.00 22.00
N LYS A 10 26.65 -1.07 20.75
CA LYS A 10 28.02 -1.49 20.42
C LYS A 10 29.07 -0.44 20.76
N CYS A 11 28.80 0.84 20.47
CA CYS A 11 29.70 1.94 20.83
C CYS A 11 29.54 2.41 22.29
N ARG A 12 28.46 1.98 22.96
CA ARG A 12 28.05 2.39 24.32
C ARG A 12 27.96 3.90 24.54
N LYS A 13 27.62 4.65 23.49
CA LYS A 13 27.50 6.11 23.53
C LYS A 13 26.51 6.62 22.49
N ILE A 14 26.11 7.87 22.66
CA ILE A 14 25.29 8.58 21.67
C ILE A 14 26.14 8.86 20.45
N GLN A 15 25.67 8.38 19.29
CA GLN A 15 26.32 8.51 18.00
C GLN A 15 25.37 9.15 17.00
N LYS A 16 25.92 9.64 15.90
CA LYS A 16 25.12 9.97 14.73
C LYS A 16 24.59 8.71 14.06
N MET A 17 23.42 8.85 13.45
CA MET A 17 22.70 7.79 12.75
C MET A 17 22.63 8.10 11.26
N ILE A 18 22.88 7.09 10.44
CA ILE A 18 22.59 7.09 9.01
C ILE A 18 21.22 6.44 8.81
N VAL A 19 20.33 7.11 8.08
CA VAL A 19 19.00 6.56 7.76
C VAL A 19 19.08 5.87 6.41
N ASN A 20 18.68 4.61 6.40
CA ASN A 20 18.61 3.76 5.21
C ASN A 20 17.18 3.29 4.98
N SER A 21 16.92 2.76 3.80
CA SER A 21 15.63 2.17 3.44
C SER A 21 15.82 0.78 2.83
N LYS A 22 14.86 -0.11 3.08
CA LYS A 22 14.79 -1.43 2.42
C LYS A 22 13.35 -1.84 2.21
N LYS A 23 13.08 -2.63 1.16
CA LYS A 23 11.79 -3.28 1.02
C LYS A 23 11.60 -4.29 2.15
N ALA A 24 10.44 -4.22 2.79
CA ALA A 24 10.00 -5.14 3.81
C ALA A 24 8.57 -5.60 3.51
N THR A 25 8.23 -6.78 4.02
CA THR A 25 6.87 -7.31 3.94
C THR A 25 6.28 -7.40 5.33
N LYS A 26 4.96 -7.26 5.41
CA LYS A 26 4.21 -7.50 6.64
C LYS A 26 2.95 -8.30 6.30
N ASP A 27 2.83 -9.44 6.96
CA ASP A 27 1.62 -10.26 6.89
C ASP A 27 0.56 -9.68 7.84
N LEU A 28 -0.66 -9.54 7.33
CA LEU A 28 -1.83 -9.05 8.03
C LEU A 28 -2.96 -10.08 7.88
N ASN A 29 -3.98 -9.98 8.72
CA ASN A 29 -5.15 -10.85 8.63
C ASN A 29 -5.92 -10.71 7.30
N ILE A 30 -5.77 -9.56 6.62
CA ILE A 30 -6.45 -9.23 5.36
C ILE A 30 -5.58 -9.48 4.12
N GLY A 31 -4.31 -9.86 4.29
CA GLY A 31 -3.37 -10.05 3.19
C GLY A 31 -1.95 -9.65 3.53
N LYS A 32 -1.08 -9.57 2.52
CA LYS A 32 0.33 -9.23 2.69
C LYS A 32 0.62 -7.88 2.03
N ILE A 33 1.31 -7.00 2.74
CA ILE A 33 1.74 -5.70 2.22
C ILE A 33 3.24 -5.63 2.03
N GLU A 34 3.67 -4.90 1.00
CA GLU A 34 5.06 -4.47 0.78
C GLU A 34 5.21 -2.98 1.10
N TYR A 35 6.25 -2.62 1.84
CA TYR A 35 6.53 -1.23 2.22
C TYR A 35 8.04 -0.96 2.32
N ASN A 36 8.44 0.31 2.21
CA ASN A 36 9.83 0.76 2.28
C ASN A 36 10.24 1.08 3.72
N LYS A 37 10.57 0.04 4.49
CA LYS A 37 11.04 0.19 5.87
C LYS A 37 12.28 1.08 5.96
N LEU A 38 12.16 2.19 6.69
CA LEU A 38 13.28 2.99 7.16
C LEU A 38 13.93 2.35 8.38
N TYR A 39 15.26 2.35 8.42
CA TYR A 39 16.03 1.90 9.58
C TYR A 39 17.28 2.75 9.76
N GLY A 40 17.76 2.81 11.00
CA GLY A 40 18.93 3.58 11.36
C GLY A 40 20.14 2.67 11.51
N THR A 41 21.31 3.14 11.11
CA THR A 41 22.60 2.49 11.45
C THR A 41 23.52 3.49 12.13
N CYS A 42 24.31 3.02 13.10
CA CYS A 42 25.33 3.84 13.72
C CYS A 42 26.40 4.24 12.69
N GLU A 43 26.71 5.54 12.58
CA GLU A 43 27.70 6.05 11.63
C GLU A 43 29.12 5.48 11.88
N ILE A 44 29.42 5.07 13.12
CA ILE A 44 30.76 4.62 13.50
C ILE A 44 30.96 3.11 13.30
N CYS A 45 30.00 2.29 13.72
CA CYS A 45 30.15 0.83 13.73
C CYS A 45 29.21 0.09 12.77
N GLY A 46 28.31 0.80 12.09
CA GLY A 46 27.36 0.24 11.12
C GLY A 46 26.19 -0.54 11.74
N GLU A 47 26.16 -0.73 13.07
CA GLU A 47 25.12 -1.52 13.74
C GLU A 47 23.73 -0.89 13.57
N GLU A 48 22.69 -1.70 13.35
CA GLU A 48 21.31 -1.21 13.31
C GLU A 48 20.93 -0.67 14.70
N VAL A 49 20.33 0.52 14.73
CA VAL A 49 19.96 1.22 15.96
C VAL A 49 18.48 1.56 15.94
N TYR A 50 17.85 1.45 17.10
CA TYR A 50 16.45 1.80 17.24
C TYR A 50 16.26 3.32 17.25
N SER A 51 15.24 3.79 16.53
CA SER A 51 14.79 5.18 16.54
C SER A 51 13.28 5.24 16.57
N ILE A 52 12.74 5.93 17.58
CA ILE A 52 11.29 6.16 17.74
C ILE A 52 10.74 6.93 16.53
N ASP A 53 11.51 7.89 16.00
CA ASP A 53 11.07 8.71 14.87
C ASP A 53 10.97 7.88 13.58
N LEU A 54 11.93 6.98 13.34
CA LEU A 54 11.85 6.04 12.22
C LEU A 54 10.70 5.06 12.38
N ASN A 55 10.47 4.56 13.60
CA ASN A 55 9.33 3.68 13.89
C ASN A 55 7.99 4.36 13.60
N LYS A 56 7.82 5.62 14.00
CA LYS A 56 6.62 6.42 13.69
C LYS A 56 6.40 6.58 12.19
N ARG A 57 7.47 6.91 11.43
CA ARG A 57 7.40 7.04 9.96
C ARG A 57 7.02 5.73 9.27
N ASN A 58 7.63 4.63 9.69
CA ASN A 58 7.30 3.30 9.18
C ASN A 58 5.84 2.94 9.47
N ASN A 59 5.33 3.26 10.66
CA ASN A 59 3.93 2.99 11.00
C ASN A 59 2.96 3.78 10.13
N ILE A 60 3.26 5.04 9.81
CA ILE A 60 2.46 5.84 8.87
C ILE A 60 2.42 5.18 7.49
N GLU A 61 3.58 4.74 6.98
CA GLU A 61 3.64 4.06 5.70
C GLU A 61 2.84 2.74 5.71
N ILE A 62 3.00 1.93 6.75
CA ILE A 62 2.24 0.69 6.94
C ILE A 62 0.73 0.97 6.94
N ILE A 63 0.27 2.00 7.66
CA ILE A 63 -1.15 2.37 7.70
C ILE A 63 -1.67 2.76 6.32
N ASN A 64 -0.87 3.49 5.52
CA ASN A 64 -1.27 3.84 4.16
C ASN A 64 -1.38 2.58 3.28
N LYS A 65 -0.43 1.64 3.39
CA LYS A 65 -0.49 0.36 2.68
C LYS A 65 -1.65 -0.53 3.10
N ILE A 66 -2.06 -0.47 4.37
CA ILE A 66 -3.28 -1.15 4.84
C ILE A 66 -4.52 -0.56 4.15
N LYS A 67 -4.62 0.76 4.05
CA LYS A 67 -5.76 1.42 3.39
C LYS A 67 -5.85 1.08 1.91
N GLU A 68 -4.71 1.11 1.20
CA GLU A 68 -4.64 0.67 -0.20
C GLU A 68 -5.17 -0.76 -0.37
N LEU A 69 -4.75 -1.69 0.51
CA LEU A 69 -5.21 -3.07 0.48
C LEU A 69 -6.72 -3.21 0.81
N GLU A 70 -7.23 -2.43 1.76
CA GLU A 70 -8.66 -2.41 2.09
C GLU A 70 -9.51 -1.92 0.91
N GLU A 71 -9.04 -0.90 0.18
CA GLU A 71 -9.68 -0.39 -1.04
C GLU A 71 -9.69 -1.45 -2.14
N GLU A 72 -8.57 -2.16 -2.36
CA GLU A 72 -8.48 -3.26 -3.33
C GLU A 72 -9.48 -4.39 -3.00
N ILE A 73 -9.57 -4.78 -1.73
CA ILE A 73 -10.52 -5.81 -1.27
C ILE A 73 -11.97 -5.34 -1.47
N ALA A 74 -12.27 -4.08 -1.18
CA ALA A 74 -13.61 -3.52 -1.39
C ALA A 74 -14.00 -3.57 -2.88
N LEU A 75 -13.09 -3.21 -3.79
CA LEU A 75 -13.31 -3.30 -5.23
C LEU A 75 -13.52 -4.76 -5.68
N MET A 76 -12.74 -5.70 -5.16
CA MET A 76 -12.94 -7.13 -5.43
C MET A 76 -14.33 -7.60 -5.01
N LYS A 77 -14.81 -7.23 -3.82
CA LYS A 77 -16.16 -7.58 -3.35
C LYS A 77 -17.26 -7.03 -4.25
N ILE A 78 -17.11 -5.81 -4.76
CA ILE A 78 -18.06 -5.21 -5.71
C ILE A 78 -18.05 -5.99 -7.04
N ILE A 79 -16.88 -6.38 -7.55
CA ILE A 79 -16.77 -7.19 -8.77
C ILE A 79 -17.43 -8.56 -8.57
N ASP A 80 -17.22 -9.17 -7.42
CA ASP A 80 -17.79 -10.48 -7.10
C ASP A 80 -19.31 -10.41 -6.90
N SER A 81 -19.84 -9.34 -6.29
CA SER A 81 -21.30 -9.17 -6.18
C SER A 81 -21.95 -8.95 -7.55
N ILE A 82 -21.30 -8.26 -8.49
CA ILE A 82 -21.78 -8.11 -9.87
C ILE A 82 -21.83 -9.46 -10.60
N LYS A 83 -20.97 -10.42 -10.25
CA LYS A 83 -20.92 -11.74 -10.90
C LYS A 83 -22.02 -12.71 -10.45
N VAL A 84 -22.75 -12.43 -9.36
CA VAL A 84 -23.70 -13.38 -8.75
C VAL A 84 -25.12 -13.34 -9.32
N ASP A 85 -25.53 -12.32 -10.08
CA ASP A 85 -26.88 -12.30 -10.68
C ASP A 85 -26.93 -12.76 -12.15
N LYS A 86 -26.38 -13.94 -12.46
CA LYS A 86 -26.66 -14.55 -13.78
C LYS A 86 -28.09 -15.11 -13.91
N ASP A 87 -28.75 -15.40 -12.79
CA ASP A 87 -30.08 -16.03 -12.79
C ASP A 87 -31.26 -15.07 -12.51
N GLU A 88 -31.02 -13.85 -11.99
CA GLU A 88 -32.07 -12.82 -11.79
C GLU A 88 -32.09 -11.70 -12.86
N LEU A 89 -31.12 -11.65 -13.78
CA LEU A 89 -30.98 -10.55 -14.76
C LEU A 89 -31.79 -10.70 -16.06
N ASN A 90 -32.75 -11.60 -16.12
CA ASN A 90 -33.26 -12.06 -17.42
C ASN A 90 -34.20 -11.09 -18.19
N ILE A 91 -34.51 -9.87 -17.71
CA ILE A 91 -35.44 -8.99 -18.46
C ILE A 91 -35.04 -7.50 -18.53
N LYS A 92 -34.21 -6.94 -17.62
CA LYS A 92 -33.96 -5.48 -17.60
C LYS A 92 -32.59 -5.00 -18.10
N ASN A 93 -31.57 -5.86 -18.18
CA ASN A 93 -30.18 -5.44 -18.43
C ASN A 93 -29.73 -5.42 -19.89
N THR A 94 -30.52 -5.95 -20.84
CA THR A 94 -30.18 -5.90 -22.27
C THR A 94 -30.03 -4.46 -22.75
N LYS A 95 -30.94 -3.56 -22.34
CA LYS A 95 -30.90 -2.14 -22.73
C LYS A 95 -29.67 -1.39 -22.21
N ILE A 96 -29.21 -1.69 -20.99
CA ILE A 96 -28.03 -1.01 -20.42
C ILE A 96 -26.75 -1.52 -21.08
N LEU A 97 -26.65 -2.82 -21.34
CA LEU A 97 -25.51 -3.40 -22.04
C LEU A 97 -25.44 -2.93 -23.49
N ASP A 98 -26.59 -2.75 -24.16
CA ASP A 98 -26.64 -2.19 -25.51
C ASP A 98 -26.23 -0.71 -25.53
N TYR A 99 -26.65 0.07 -24.51
CA TYR A 99 -26.25 1.47 -24.40
C TYR A 99 -24.75 1.64 -24.10
N ILE A 100 -24.16 0.76 -23.28
CA ILE A 100 -22.72 0.73 -23.00
C ILE A 100 -21.95 0.33 -24.26
N LYS A 101 -22.43 -0.68 -25.00
CA LYS A 101 -21.82 -1.08 -26.29
C LYS A 101 -21.85 0.06 -27.29
N GLU A 102 -22.99 0.71 -27.52
CA GLU A 102 -23.10 1.87 -28.42
C GLU A 102 -22.20 3.03 -28.00
N SER A 103 -22.08 3.30 -26.70
CA SER A 103 -21.22 4.37 -26.19
C SER A 103 -19.72 4.09 -26.41
N ILE A 104 -19.33 2.81 -26.39
CA ILE A 104 -17.95 2.38 -26.66
C ILE A 104 -17.67 2.35 -28.17
N THR A 105 -18.61 1.89 -29.01
CA THR A 105 -18.43 1.90 -30.47
C THR A 105 -18.49 3.30 -31.07
N ASN A 106 -19.28 4.23 -30.51
CA ASN A 106 -19.34 5.61 -30.99
C ASN A 106 -18.09 6.42 -30.60
N LYS A 107 -17.49 6.19 -29.42
CA LYS A 107 -16.21 6.83 -29.05
C LYS A 107 -15.03 6.46 -29.95
N ASN A 108 -15.10 5.33 -30.65
CA ASN A 108 -14.09 4.92 -31.62
C ASN A 108 -14.29 5.51 -33.03
N LYS A 109 -15.41 6.20 -33.30
CA LYS A 109 -15.64 6.90 -34.57
C LYS A 109 -15.17 8.35 -34.57
N ASP A 110 -15.06 8.99 -33.39
CA ASP A 110 -14.57 10.38 -33.25
C ASP A 110 -13.03 10.51 -33.22
N LYS A 111 -12.29 9.43 -33.50
CA LYS A 111 -10.81 9.42 -33.58
C LYS A 111 -10.28 9.06 -34.98
N GLN A 112 -11.09 9.17 -36.03
CA GLN A 112 -10.64 9.14 -37.43
C GLN A 112 -10.72 10.52 -38.06
#